data_AF-A0A846QJC3-F1
#
_entry.id   AF-A0A846QJC3-F1
#
_cell.length_a   1.000
_cell.length_b   1.000
_cell.length_c   1.000
_cell.angle_alpha   90.00
_cell.angle_beta   90.00
_cell.angle_gamma   90.00
#
_symmetry.space_group_name_H-M   'P 1'
#
loop_
_entity.id
_entity.type
_entity.pdbx_description
1 polymer ?
#
loop_
_entity_poly.entity_id
_entity_poly.type
_entity_poly.pdbx_seq_one_letter_code
_entity_poly.pdbx_strand_id
1 'polypeptide(L)'
;MKKKKKQNLVMVAIAAAIIIGIIVYNYSTEQTRQKGFVFGVELEKIQNDVKELQTQFYSKKTQWEEGSITKEELFQFYEKHVDEFEIIITRYDKLDSPESFQSAVDLLKLSSESQLEGDKQFIEWVRTGEESYKVRSDSQIQQSLEYEMTGLVEYYSAKTGIDPEDLPP
;
A
#
# COMPACT_ATOMS: atom_id res chain seq x y z
N MET A 1 -12.79 24.19 21.02
CA MET A 1 -11.85 23.05 20.84
C MET A 1 -12.72 21.78 20.78
N LYS A 2 -12.63 20.83 19.84
CA LYS A 2 -11.54 20.36 18.97
C LYS A 2 -12.12 19.92 17.62
N LYS A 3 -11.63 20.47 16.50
CA LYS A 3 -11.75 19.86 15.17
C LYS A 3 -10.70 18.74 15.09
N LYS A 4 -11.10 17.49 15.34
CA LYS A 4 -10.25 16.29 15.18
C LYS A 4 -10.90 15.25 14.25
N LYS A 5 -11.46 15.69 13.12
CA LYS A 5 -12.07 14.78 12.11
C LYS A 5 -11.47 14.90 10.71
N LYS A 6 -10.41 15.69 10.50
CA LYS A 6 -9.80 15.89 9.18
C LYS A 6 -8.37 15.36 9.02
N GLN A 7 -7.74 14.83 10.06
CA GLN A 7 -6.35 14.36 9.96
C GLN A 7 -6.24 12.90 9.46
N ASN A 8 -7.19 12.02 9.79
CA ASN A 8 -7.13 10.62 9.32
C ASN A 8 -7.57 10.41 7.87
N LEU A 9 -8.20 11.40 7.22
CA LEU A 9 -8.52 11.29 5.79
C LEU A 9 -7.36 11.75 4.89
N VAL A 10 -6.42 12.53 5.43
CA VAL A 10 -5.30 13.11 4.66
C VAL A 10 -4.16 12.10 4.46
N MET A 11 -3.98 11.13 5.36
CA MET A 11 -3.04 10.02 5.17
C MET A 11 -3.47 8.98 4.12
N VAL A 12 -4.74 8.98 3.71
CA VAL A 12 -5.24 8.08 2.63
C VAL A 12 -5.09 8.71 1.24
N ALA A 13 -4.63 9.97 1.17
CA ALA A 13 -4.74 10.79 -0.04
C ALA A 13 -3.41 11.04 -0.79
N ILE A 14 -2.25 10.62 -0.28
CA ILE A 14 -0.97 10.97 -0.92
C ILE A 14 -0.55 9.94 -1.99
N ALA A 15 -0.79 8.64 -1.80
CA ALA A 15 -0.19 7.62 -2.67
C ALA A 15 -0.82 7.50 -4.08
N ALA A 16 -2.12 7.73 -4.24
CA ALA A 16 -2.82 7.45 -5.50
C ALA A 16 -2.72 8.55 -6.57
N ALA A 17 -2.08 9.68 -6.29
CA ALA A 17 -2.04 10.82 -7.22
C ALA A 17 -0.73 10.97 -8.00
N ILE A 18 0.34 10.25 -7.62
CA ILE A 18 1.71 10.56 -8.10
C ILE A 18 2.16 9.65 -9.26
N ILE A 19 1.42 8.61 -9.63
CA ILE A 19 1.73 7.79 -10.82
C ILE A 19 1.30 8.48 -12.13
N ILE A 20 0.78 9.71 -12.08
CA ILE A 20 0.62 10.51 -13.30
C ILE A 20 1.98 11.07 -13.72
N GLY A 21 2.61 10.39 -14.67
CA GLY A 21 3.72 10.96 -15.43
C GLY A 21 4.41 9.94 -16.31
N ILE A 22 3.71 9.41 -17.32
CA ILE A 22 4.42 8.96 -18.52
C ILE A 22 5.04 10.23 -19.10
N ILE A 23 6.36 10.28 -19.27
CA ILE A 23 7.04 10.90 -20.43
C ILE A 23 8.57 10.65 -20.33
N VAL A 24 9.03 9.82 -21.27
CA VAL A 24 10.29 9.89 -22.04
C VAL A 24 11.58 10.08 -21.24
N TYR A 25 12.29 8.97 -20.98
CA TYR A 25 13.75 9.00 -20.88
C TYR A 25 14.42 7.96 -21.79
N ASN A 26 15.66 8.28 -22.17
CA ASN A 26 16.54 7.65 -23.14
C ASN A 26 16.78 6.14 -22.92
N TYR A 27 15.91 5.29 -23.47
CA TYR A 27 16.23 3.89 -23.69
C TYR A 27 16.11 3.59 -25.19
N SER A 28 17.21 3.08 -25.76
CA SER A 28 17.55 3.15 -27.18
C SER A 28 16.80 2.18 -28.11
N THR A 29 15.68 1.59 -27.68
CA THR A 29 14.82 0.74 -28.54
C THR A 29 13.33 0.80 -28.14
N GLU A 30 12.41 0.64 -29.10
CA GLU A 30 10.95 0.64 -28.87
C GLU A 30 10.49 -0.44 -27.87
N GLN A 31 11.18 -1.58 -27.83
CA GLN A 31 10.86 -2.72 -26.95
C GLN A 31 11.09 -2.40 -25.46
N THR A 32 12.18 -1.71 -25.12
CA THR A 32 12.47 -1.30 -23.73
C THR A 32 11.47 -0.27 -23.22
N ARG A 33 11.00 0.63 -24.09
CA ARG A 33 9.93 1.59 -23.77
C ARG A 33 8.61 0.88 -23.44
N GLN A 34 8.25 -0.14 -24.21
CA GLN A 34 7.04 -0.92 -23.97
C GLN A 34 7.12 -1.70 -22.65
N LYS A 35 8.28 -2.32 -22.35
CA LYS A 35 8.49 -3.05 -21.08
C LYS A 35 8.37 -2.15 -19.86
N GLY A 36 9.05 -1.00 -19.85
CA GLY A 36 8.98 -0.06 -18.72
C GLY A 36 7.56 0.50 -18.52
N PHE A 37 6.82 0.72 -19.60
CA PHE A 37 5.41 1.14 -19.53
C PHE A 37 4.52 0.04 -18.92
N VAL A 38 4.64 -1.21 -19.39
CA VAL A 38 3.88 -2.35 -18.86
C VAL A 38 4.17 -2.55 -17.38
N PHE A 39 5.45 -2.57 -16.99
CA PHE A 39 5.86 -2.64 -15.59
C PHE A 39 5.20 -1.55 -14.73
N GLY A 40 5.27 -0.28 -15.16
CA GLY A 40 4.69 0.83 -14.41
C GLY A 40 3.17 0.69 -14.22
N VAL A 41 2.46 0.27 -15.26
CA VAL A 41 1.00 0.02 -15.19
C VAL A 41 0.66 -1.15 -14.26
N GLU A 42 1.45 -2.23 -14.29
CA GLU A 42 1.23 -3.39 -13.42
C GLU A 42 1.50 -3.06 -11.95
N LEU A 43 2.59 -2.33 -11.67
CA LEU A 43 2.92 -1.86 -10.33
C LEU A 43 1.83 -0.90 -9.81
N GLU A 44 1.38 0.05 -10.63
CA GLU A 44 0.27 0.95 -10.29
C GLU A 44 -1.00 0.17 -9.94
N LYS A 45 -1.32 -0.85 -10.74
CA LYS A 45 -2.48 -1.69 -10.48
C LYS A 45 -2.36 -2.41 -9.13
N ILE A 46 -1.18 -2.93 -8.80
CA ILE A 46 -0.95 -3.56 -7.49
C ILE A 46 -1.18 -2.54 -6.36
N GLN A 47 -0.60 -1.34 -6.44
CA GLN A 47 -0.78 -0.29 -5.42
C GLN A 47 -2.26 0.11 -5.26
N ASN A 48 -2.98 0.26 -6.37
CA ASN A 48 -4.39 0.61 -6.35
C ASN A 48 -5.24 -0.50 -5.72
N ASP A 49 -4.95 -1.77 -6.02
CA ASP A 49 -5.67 -2.91 -5.44
C ASP A 49 -5.41 -3.01 -3.92
N VAL A 50 -4.16 -2.79 -3.46
CA VAL A 50 -3.83 -2.68 -2.02
C VAL A 50 -4.66 -1.58 -1.35
N LYS A 51 -4.67 -0.38 -1.95
CA LYS A 51 -5.42 0.77 -1.43
C LYS A 51 -6.91 0.50 -1.37
N GLU A 52 -7.47 -0.15 -2.39
CA GLU A 52 -8.88 -0.48 -2.44
C GLU A 52 -9.24 -1.48 -1.33
N LEU A 53 -8.46 -2.55 -1.14
CA LEU A 53 -8.67 -3.49 -0.04
C LEU A 53 -8.63 -2.81 1.33
N GLN A 54 -7.60 -1.98 1.58
CA GLN A 54 -7.50 -1.22 2.83
C GLN A 54 -8.70 -0.29 3.05
N THR A 55 -9.15 0.39 2.00
CA THR A 55 -10.32 1.27 2.08
C THR A 55 -11.57 0.48 2.46
N GLN A 56 -11.76 -0.70 1.88
CA GLN A 56 -12.89 -1.58 2.19
C GLN A 56 -12.79 -2.14 3.61
N PHE A 57 -11.60 -2.54 4.06
CA PHE A 57 -11.33 -3.04 5.42
C PHE A 57 -11.80 -2.07 6.50
N TYR A 58 -11.36 -0.80 6.43
CA TYR A 58 -11.77 0.22 7.40
C TYR A 58 -13.23 0.65 7.20
N SER A 59 -13.77 0.62 5.98
CA SER A 59 -15.19 0.88 5.74
C SER A 59 -16.06 -0.16 6.44
N LYS A 60 -15.68 -1.44 6.40
CA LYS A 60 -16.40 -2.53 7.07
C LYS A 60 -16.33 -2.42 8.59
N LYS A 61 -15.18 -2.04 9.14
CA LYS A 61 -15.06 -1.66 10.56
C LYS A 61 -16.08 -0.58 10.93
N THR A 62 -16.16 0.51 10.16
CA THR A 62 -17.10 1.60 10.44
C THR A 62 -18.55 1.13 10.35
N GLN A 63 -18.91 0.33 9.34
CA GLN A 63 -20.25 -0.25 9.23
C GLN A 63 -20.62 -1.09 10.45
N TRP A 64 -19.66 -1.85 11.01
CA TRP A 64 -19.87 -2.61 12.23
C TRP A 64 -20.05 -1.70 13.47
N GLU A 65 -19.21 -0.68 13.63
CA GLU A 65 -19.32 0.31 14.71
C GLU A 65 -20.65 1.09 14.68
N GLU A 66 -21.20 1.31 13.49
CA GLU A 66 -22.51 1.94 13.26
C GLU A 66 -23.69 0.95 13.41
N GLY A 67 -23.42 -0.34 13.60
CA GLY A 67 -24.45 -1.39 13.69
C GLY A 67 -25.11 -1.74 12.37
N SER A 68 -24.53 -1.34 11.23
CA SER A 68 -25.02 -1.64 9.88
C SER A 68 -24.69 -3.06 9.42
N ILE A 69 -23.70 -3.70 10.04
CA ILE A 69 -23.37 -5.12 9.86
C ILE A 69 -23.12 -5.76 11.23
N THR A 70 -23.34 -7.07 11.30
CA THR A 70 -23.05 -7.91 12.46
C THR A 70 -21.56 -8.17 12.63
N LYS A 71 -21.15 -8.68 13.81
CA LYS A 71 -19.76 -9.08 14.06
C LYS A 71 -19.39 -10.26 13.16
N GLU A 72 -20.31 -11.18 12.92
CA GLU A 72 -20.14 -12.34 12.05
C GLU A 72 -19.89 -11.94 10.60
N GLU A 73 -20.69 -11.00 10.05
CA GLU A 73 -20.47 -10.44 8.71
C GLU A 73 -19.13 -9.70 8.58
N LEU A 74 -18.70 -9.01 9.64
CA LEU A 74 -17.38 -8.38 9.69
C LEU A 74 -16.25 -9.40 9.59
N PHE A 75 -16.31 -10.50 10.36
CA PHE A 75 -15.25 -11.52 10.33
C PHE A 75 -15.21 -12.29 9.02
N GLN A 76 -16.36 -12.58 8.40
CA GLN A 76 -16.39 -13.17 7.06
C GLN A 76 -15.70 -12.26 6.03
N PHE A 77 -15.90 -10.95 6.13
CA PHE A 77 -15.19 -10.00 5.29
C PHE A 77 -13.69 -9.97 5.60
N TYR A 78 -13.29 -9.97 6.88
CA TYR A 78 -11.89 -9.95 7.29
C TYR A 78 -11.11 -11.19 6.85
N GLU A 79 -11.70 -12.38 6.89
CA GLU A 79 -11.07 -13.59 6.36
C GLU A 79 -10.80 -13.46 4.86
N LYS A 80 -11.82 -13.04 4.10
CA LYS A 80 -11.68 -12.81 2.67
C LYS A 80 -10.65 -11.72 2.34
N HIS A 81 -10.62 -10.64 3.12
CA HIS A 81 -9.65 -9.55 2.97
C HIS A 81 -8.22 -10.06 3.09
N VAL A 82 -7.91 -10.88 4.10
CA VAL A 82 -6.57 -11.47 4.29
C VAL A 82 -6.16 -12.29 3.07
N ASP A 83 -7.04 -13.18 2.60
CA ASP A 83 -6.76 -14.02 1.42
C ASP A 83 -6.51 -13.18 0.16
N GLU A 84 -7.35 -12.17 -0.10
CA GLU A 84 -7.20 -11.28 -1.26
C GLU A 84 -5.92 -10.45 -1.17
N PHE A 85 -5.54 -9.99 0.03
CA PHE A 85 -4.31 -9.23 0.24
C PHE A 85 -3.07 -10.08 -0.03
N GLU A 86 -3.04 -11.32 0.47
CA GLU A 86 -1.94 -12.25 0.23
C GLU A 86 -1.75 -12.50 -1.28
N ILE A 87 -2.85 -12.68 -2.02
CA ILE A 87 -2.83 -12.81 -3.48
C ILE A 87 -2.21 -11.57 -4.13
N ILE A 88 -2.57 -10.36 -3.67
CA ILE A 88 -2.00 -9.12 -4.19
C ILE A 88 -0.50 -9.04 -3.95
N ILE A 89 -0.03 -9.38 -2.75
CA ILE A 89 1.40 -9.40 -2.42
C ILE A 89 2.19 -10.31 -3.36
N THR A 90 1.63 -11.48 -3.74
CA THR A 90 2.33 -12.38 -4.69
C THR A 90 2.51 -11.78 -6.10
N ARG A 91 1.84 -10.69 -6.43
CA ARG A 91 1.98 -10.04 -7.75
C ARG A 91 3.24 -9.21 -7.87
N TYR A 92 3.81 -8.72 -6.76
CA TYR A 92 5.11 -8.03 -6.80
C TYR A 92 6.20 -8.96 -7.34
N ASP A 93 6.21 -10.23 -6.91
CA ASP A 93 7.18 -11.24 -7.36
C ASP A 93 7.06 -11.63 -8.84
N LYS A 94 5.97 -11.21 -9.50
CA LYS A 94 5.67 -11.50 -10.90
C LYS A 94 5.95 -10.33 -11.83
N LEU A 95 6.34 -9.17 -11.30
CA LEU A 95 6.68 -8.00 -12.10
C LEU A 95 7.99 -8.25 -12.88
N ASP A 96 7.99 -7.96 -14.18
CA ASP A 96 9.22 -7.84 -15.00
C ASP A 96 9.90 -6.50 -14.70
N SER A 97 10.31 -6.31 -13.45
CA SER A 97 10.87 -5.06 -12.93
C SER A 97 12.24 -4.79 -13.55
N PRO A 98 12.48 -3.59 -14.14
CA PRO A 98 13.83 -3.20 -14.51
C PRO A 98 14.71 -3.07 -13.26
N GLU A 99 15.98 -3.43 -13.36
CA GLU A 99 16.93 -3.47 -12.22
C GLU A 99 16.96 -2.16 -11.41
N SER A 100 16.88 -1.01 -12.09
CA SER A 100 16.86 0.31 -11.45
C SER A 100 15.65 0.54 -10.53
N PHE A 101 14.56 -0.21 -10.68
CA PHE A 101 13.35 -0.10 -9.87
C PHE A 101 13.22 -1.18 -8.80
N GLN A 102 14.16 -2.13 -8.71
CA GLN A 102 14.02 -3.28 -7.81
C GLN A 102 13.90 -2.85 -6.34
N SER A 103 14.73 -1.88 -5.90
CA SER A 103 14.67 -1.31 -4.56
C SER A 103 13.28 -0.76 -4.22
N ALA A 104 12.70 0.02 -5.14
CA ALA A 104 11.36 0.56 -4.99
C ALA A 104 10.28 -0.53 -4.89
N VAL A 105 10.37 -1.56 -5.75
CA VAL A 105 9.43 -2.68 -5.75
C VAL A 105 9.50 -3.47 -4.44
N ASP A 106 10.69 -3.73 -3.94
CA ASP A 106 10.91 -4.45 -2.69
C ASP A 106 10.34 -3.67 -1.48
N LEU A 107 10.55 -2.36 -1.43
CA LEU A 107 10.01 -1.49 -0.37
C LEU A 107 8.48 -1.41 -0.43
N LEU A 108 7.90 -1.26 -1.62
CA LEU A 108 6.44 -1.25 -1.79
C LEU A 108 5.80 -2.60 -1.43
N LYS A 109 6.51 -3.71 -1.70
CA LYS A 109 6.11 -5.04 -1.23
C LYS A 109 6.15 -5.13 0.29
N LEU A 110 7.26 -4.72 0.93
CA LEU A 110 7.41 -4.69 2.39
C LEU A 110 6.33 -3.83 3.07
N SER A 111 5.98 -2.70 2.45
CA SER A 111 4.85 -1.88 2.90
C SER A 111 3.55 -2.68 2.90
N SER A 112 3.25 -3.37 1.79
CA SER A 112 2.03 -4.17 1.64
C SER A 112 1.98 -5.35 2.63
N GLU A 113 3.11 -6.02 2.86
CA GLU A 113 3.24 -7.08 3.86
C GLU A 113 3.02 -6.56 5.28
N SER A 114 3.59 -5.39 5.60
CA SER A 114 3.40 -4.74 6.91
C SER A 114 1.96 -4.27 7.12
N GLN A 115 1.29 -3.78 6.07
CA GLN A 115 -0.15 -3.45 6.11
C GLN A 115 -0.99 -4.69 6.43
N LEU A 116 -0.76 -5.81 5.74
CA LEU A 116 -1.46 -7.07 6.00
C LEU A 116 -1.22 -7.59 7.42
N GLU A 117 0.02 -7.54 7.92
CA GLU A 117 0.31 -7.95 9.30
C GLU A 117 -0.40 -7.02 10.29
N GLY A 118 -0.42 -5.71 10.02
CA GLY A 118 -1.21 -4.74 10.77
C GLY A 118 -2.69 -5.11 10.84
N ASP A 119 -3.28 -5.50 9.72
CA ASP A 119 -4.68 -5.93 9.65
C ASP A 119 -4.92 -7.23 10.42
N LYS A 120 -4.03 -8.22 10.32
CA LYS A 120 -4.12 -9.48 11.08
C LYS A 120 -4.13 -9.20 12.58
N GLN A 121 -3.23 -8.34 13.06
CA GLN A 121 -3.20 -7.90 14.46
C GLN A 121 -4.46 -7.12 14.83
N PHE A 122 -4.98 -6.27 13.93
CA PHE A 122 -6.23 -5.55 14.16
C PHE A 122 -7.43 -6.50 14.32
N ILE A 123 -7.53 -7.52 13.47
CA ILE A 123 -8.57 -8.55 13.52
C ILE A 123 -8.53 -9.27 14.86
N GLU A 124 -7.33 -9.62 15.37
CA GLU A 124 -7.19 -10.24 16.69
C GLU A 124 -7.62 -9.31 17.83
N TRP A 125 -7.34 -8.01 17.73
CA TRP A 125 -7.85 -7.03 18.69
C TRP A 125 -9.38 -6.97 18.69
N VAL A 126 -10.03 -6.94 17.51
CA VAL A 126 -11.51 -6.98 17.41
C VAL A 126 -12.09 -8.28 17.96
N ARG A 127 -11.36 -9.39 17.81
CA ARG A 127 -11.76 -10.71 18.31
C ARG A 127 -11.69 -10.79 19.84
N THR A 128 -10.56 -10.39 20.41
CA THR A 128 -10.20 -10.65 21.81
C THR A 128 -10.42 -9.46 22.74
N GLY A 129 -10.38 -8.23 22.22
CA GLY A 129 -10.33 -6.99 22.99
C GLY A 129 -8.99 -6.74 23.68
N GLU A 130 -7.95 -7.55 23.43
CA GLU A 130 -6.65 -7.38 24.05
C GLU A 130 -5.85 -6.26 23.35
N GLU A 131 -5.58 -5.18 24.08
CA GLU A 131 -4.92 -3.99 23.54
C GLU A 131 -3.50 -4.23 23.01
N SER A 132 -2.82 -5.33 23.40
CA SER A 132 -1.49 -5.66 22.88
C SER A 132 -1.50 -5.88 21.36
N TYR A 133 -2.57 -6.50 20.82
CA TYR A 133 -2.77 -6.69 19.39
C TYR A 133 -2.96 -5.36 18.67
N LYS A 134 -3.71 -4.44 19.27
CA LYS A 134 -3.89 -3.10 18.71
C LYS A 134 -2.58 -2.31 18.63
N VAL A 135 -1.76 -2.37 19.68
CA VAL A 135 -0.44 -1.70 19.69
C VAL A 135 0.46 -2.28 18.59
N ARG A 136 0.46 -3.61 18.40
CA ARG A 136 1.20 -4.25 17.30
C ARG A 136 0.66 -3.82 15.93
N SER A 137 -0.66 -3.79 15.77
CA SER A 137 -1.32 -3.30 14.55
C SER A 137 -0.87 -1.89 14.21
N ASP A 138 -0.99 -0.95 15.16
CA ASP A 138 -0.60 0.45 14.97
C ASP A 138 0.89 0.59 14.60
N SER A 139 1.76 -0.22 15.21
CA SER A 139 3.19 -0.27 14.89
C SER A 139 3.47 -0.75 13.47
N GLN A 140 2.77 -1.80 13.02
CA GLN A 140 2.93 -2.34 11.67
C GLN A 140 2.43 -1.36 10.60
N ILE A 141 1.34 -0.64 10.89
CA ILE A 141 0.84 0.41 10.00
C ILE A 141 1.84 1.57 9.89
N GLN A 142 2.48 1.97 10.99
CA GLN A 142 3.55 2.99 10.93
C GLN A 142 4.72 2.53 10.07
N GLN A 143 5.20 1.30 10.28
CA GLN A 143 6.27 0.71 9.49
C GLN A 143 5.91 0.62 8.00
N SER A 144 4.65 0.28 7.69
CA SER A 144 4.19 0.24 6.31
C SER A 144 4.24 1.60 5.60
N LEU A 145 3.93 2.68 6.31
CA LEU A 145 3.98 4.04 5.78
C LEU A 145 5.43 4.47 5.53
N GLU A 146 6.35 4.10 6.41
CA GLU A 146 7.79 4.35 6.20
C GLU A 146 8.27 3.63 4.93
N TYR A 147 7.98 2.34 4.79
CA TYR A 147 8.33 1.59 3.58
C TYR A 147 7.68 2.15 2.31
N GLU A 148 6.41 2.54 2.37
CA GLU A 148 5.71 3.13 1.21
C GLU A 148 6.38 4.43 0.79
N MET A 149 6.64 5.33 1.74
CA MET A 149 7.27 6.61 1.48
C MET A 149 8.67 6.44 0.87
N THR A 150 9.51 5.57 1.45
CA THR A 150 10.84 5.29 0.91
C THR A 150 10.74 4.62 -0.47
N GLY A 151 9.84 3.65 -0.66
CA GLY A 151 9.64 2.99 -1.94
C GLY A 151 9.20 3.94 -3.05
N LEU A 152 8.34 4.91 -2.72
CA LEU A 152 7.95 5.97 -3.64
C LEU A 152 9.13 6.87 -4.00
N VAL A 153 9.95 7.28 -3.03
CA VAL A 153 11.16 8.07 -3.27
C VAL A 153 12.09 7.34 -4.24
N GLU A 154 12.43 6.08 -3.95
CA GLU A 154 13.26 5.22 -4.81
C GLU A 154 12.67 5.08 -6.23
N TYR A 155 11.34 4.92 -6.33
CA TYR A 155 10.66 4.86 -7.61
C TYR A 155 10.84 6.14 -8.43
N TYR A 156 10.69 7.32 -7.82
CA TYR A 156 10.89 8.60 -8.51
C TYR A 156 12.35 8.86 -8.88
N SER A 157 13.28 8.50 -8.01
CA SER A 157 14.71 8.56 -8.30
C SER A 157 15.06 7.71 -9.51
N ALA A 158 14.65 6.44 -9.52
CA ALA A 158 14.84 5.53 -10.65
C ALA A 158 14.18 6.05 -11.94
N LYS A 159 13.00 6.67 -11.82
CA LYS A 159 12.27 7.25 -12.95
C LYS A 159 12.92 8.50 -13.54
N THR A 160 13.54 9.34 -12.71
CA THR A 160 14.12 10.62 -13.11
C THR A 160 15.63 10.54 -13.38
N GLY A 161 16.29 9.48 -12.91
CA GLY A 161 17.75 9.33 -12.95
C GLY A 161 18.48 10.23 -11.95
N ILE A 162 17.77 10.75 -10.94
CA ILE A 162 18.31 11.58 -9.85
C ILE A 162 18.51 10.67 -8.64
N ASP A 163 19.65 10.81 -7.96
CA ASP A 163 19.93 10.06 -6.73
C ASP A 163 18.90 10.42 -5.64
N PRO A 164 18.33 9.44 -4.89
CA PRO A 164 17.47 9.71 -3.74
C PRO A 164 18.06 10.72 -2.74
N GLU A 165 19.39 10.76 -2.57
CA GLU A 165 20.08 11.70 -1.67
C GLU A 165 20.04 13.16 -2.16
N ASP A 166 19.78 13.38 -3.46
CA ASP A 166 19.71 14.69 -4.09
C ASP A 166 18.28 15.28 -4.12
N LEU A 167 17.28 14.53 -3.64
CA LEU A 167 15.90 15.01 -3.54
C LEU A 167 15.74 15.94 -2.32
N PRO A 168 15.01 17.07 -2.44
CA PRO A 168 14.80 17.98 -1.32
C PRO A 168 14.00 17.29 -0.18
N PRO A 169 14.29 17.63 1.09
CA PRO A 169 13.63 17.05 2.26
C PRO A 169 12.15 17.44 2.39
#